data_AF-A0A968SWE5-F1
#
_entry.id   AF-A0A968SWE5-F1
#
_cell.length_a   1.000
_cell.length_b   1.000
_cell.length_c   1.000
_cell.angle_alpha   90.00
_cell.angle_beta   90.00
_cell.angle_gamma   90.00
#
_symmetry.space_group_name_H-M   'P 1'
#
loop_
_entity.id
_entity.type
_entity.pdbx_description
1 polymer ?
#
loop_
_entity_poly.entity_id
_entity_poly.type
_entity_poly.pdbx_seq_one_letter_code
_entity_poly.pdbx_strand_id
1 'polypeptide(L)'
;MTRTRDRLDAVDQRILGAPAPTTLCPGRDRATPARQVIEHLDLDEDMQDALTEGLAGILESWTHHFPNNLFWDVELLAESLSRAGSPAECQTTAGRVADLARGFGRSTKIRFQYVHDFLYGFDWARWVARDPEERDGVGPFEQCFLAHLELRQVELLELIDHDDQKYPRLVGPGHRNPFGFARDPASEAQLHLALAKASLVPVEAWSFGGRATWDRPFARLREELAKDLGLGCP
;
A
#
# COMPACT_ATOMS: atom_id res chain seq x y z
N MET A 1 5.84 -3.12 25.84
CA MET A 1 5.19 -1.79 25.78
C MET A 1 6.12 -0.61 25.46
N THR A 2 6.92 -0.04 26.39
CA THR A 2 7.64 1.25 26.16
C THR A 2 8.50 1.27 24.90
N ARG A 3 9.33 0.24 24.69
CA ARG A 3 10.22 0.15 23.53
C ARG A 3 9.50 0.06 22.18
N THR A 4 8.32 -0.57 22.14
CA THR A 4 7.51 -0.71 20.91
C THR A 4 6.78 0.60 20.61
N ARG A 5 6.27 1.30 21.63
CA ARG A 5 5.70 2.64 21.46
C ARG A 5 6.75 3.65 20.99
N ASP A 6 7.97 3.60 21.56
CA ASP A 6 9.09 4.44 21.12
C ASP A 6 9.45 4.19 19.64
N ARG A 7 9.34 2.93 19.18
CA ARG A 7 9.55 2.58 17.76
C ARG A 7 8.48 3.16 16.85
N LEU A 8 7.21 3.05 17.24
CA LEU A 8 6.10 3.62 16.49
C LEU A 8 6.22 5.14 16.41
N ASP A 9 6.52 5.80 17.53
CA ASP A 9 6.76 7.24 17.57
C ASP A 9 7.94 7.63 16.65
N ALA A 10 9.03 6.85 16.65
CA ALA A 10 10.19 7.10 15.79
C ALA A 10 9.90 6.91 14.29
N VAL A 11 9.02 5.99 13.90
CA VAL A 11 8.60 5.85 12.49
C VAL A 11 7.62 6.94 12.08
N ASP A 12 6.67 7.30 12.95
CA ASP A 12 5.79 8.45 12.74
C ASP A 12 6.61 9.72 12.53
N GLN A 13 7.59 10.02 13.39
CA GLN A 13 8.44 11.20 13.20
C GLN A 13 9.21 11.21 11.87
N ARG A 14 9.66 10.04 11.38
CA ARG A 14 10.31 9.92 10.07
C ARG A 14 9.34 10.21 8.93
N ILE A 15 8.14 9.66 9.00
CA ILE A 15 7.07 9.89 8.01
C ILE A 15 6.64 11.36 8.05
N LEU A 16 6.40 11.90 9.24
CA LEU A 16 5.98 13.28 9.46
C LEU A 16 7.04 14.31 9.07
N GLY A 17 8.33 13.95 9.12
CA GLY A 17 9.46 14.77 8.70
C GLY A 17 9.76 14.74 7.19
N ALA A 18 9.11 13.85 6.42
CA ALA A 18 9.16 13.87 4.97
C ALA A 18 8.41 15.11 4.41
N PRO A 19 8.65 15.53 3.16
CA PRO A 19 7.91 16.63 2.54
C PRO A 19 6.42 16.27 2.40
N ALA A 20 5.66 16.58 3.46
CA ALA A 20 4.26 16.24 3.73
C ALA A 20 3.95 14.72 3.73
N PRO A 21 3.66 14.09 4.89
CA PRO A 21 3.04 12.76 4.94
C PRO A 21 1.59 12.88 4.45
N THR A 22 1.40 12.88 3.14
CA THR A 22 0.09 13.19 2.55
C THR A 22 -0.92 12.06 2.74
N THR A 23 -2.18 12.39 2.55
CA THR A 23 -3.33 11.49 2.61
C THR A 23 -4.13 11.64 1.32
N LEU A 24 -4.85 10.59 0.93
CA LEU A 24 -5.87 10.67 -0.10
C LEU A 24 -7.26 11.02 0.46
N CYS A 25 -7.38 11.20 1.78
CA CYS A 25 -8.62 11.63 2.42
C CYS A 25 -9.05 13.03 1.94
N PRO A 26 -10.23 13.16 1.30
CA PRO A 26 -10.73 14.46 0.88
C PRO A 26 -10.89 15.42 2.05
N GLY A 27 -10.29 16.61 1.96
CA GLY A 27 -10.38 17.65 3.00
C GLY A 27 -9.38 17.50 4.14
N ARG A 28 -8.43 16.55 4.03
CA ARG A 28 -7.31 16.40 4.97
C ARG A 28 -6.00 16.47 4.19
N ASP A 29 -5.03 17.22 4.72
CA ASP A 29 -3.74 17.42 4.04
C ASP A 29 -2.65 16.44 4.50
N ARG A 30 -2.86 15.78 5.64
CA ARG A 30 -1.89 14.87 6.25
C ARG A 30 -2.52 13.54 6.65
N ALA A 31 -1.76 12.46 6.48
CA ALA A 31 -2.11 11.15 7.01
C ALA A 31 -2.21 11.20 8.53
N THR A 32 -3.12 10.40 9.08
CA THR A 32 -3.23 10.22 10.53
C THR A 32 -1.97 9.52 11.03
N PRO A 33 -1.27 10.04 12.05
CA PRO A 33 -0.15 9.35 12.67
C PRO A 33 -0.57 7.95 13.13
N ALA A 34 0.28 6.94 12.93
CA ALA A 34 -0.05 5.56 13.22
C ALA A 34 -0.43 5.34 14.69
N ARG A 35 0.18 6.11 15.60
CA ARG A 35 -0.22 6.12 17.00
C ARG A 35 -1.68 6.53 17.20
N GLN A 36 -2.13 7.59 16.54
CA GLN A 36 -3.52 8.05 16.65
C GLN A 36 -4.49 7.04 16.02
N VAL A 37 -4.05 6.32 14.99
CA VAL A 37 -4.83 5.23 14.39
C VAL A 37 -5.08 4.13 15.42
N ILE A 38 -4.06 3.71 16.17
CA ILE A 38 -4.19 2.68 17.21
C ILE A 38 -5.04 3.19 18.38
N GLU A 39 -4.83 4.43 18.83
CA GLU A 39 -5.61 5.05 19.93
C GLU A 39 -7.11 5.16 19.60
N HIS A 40 -7.49 5.15 18.32
CA HIS A 40 -8.88 5.15 17.88
C HIS A 40 -9.56 3.78 18.01
N LEU A 41 -8.80 2.70 18.03
CA LEU A 41 -9.32 1.34 18.08
C LEU A 41 -9.51 0.91 19.55
N ASP A 42 -10.74 0.52 19.90
CA ASP A 42 -11.06 -0.02 21.22
C ASP A 42 -10.63 -1.50 21.28
N LEU A 43 -9.41 -1.75 21.74
CA LEU A 43 -8.76 -3.06 21.77
C LEU A 43 -8.36 -3.43 23.20
N ASP A 44 -8.35 -4.73 23.50
CA ASP A 44 -7.68 -5.22 24.70
C ASP A 44 -6.15 -5.01 24.62
N GLU A 45 -5.48 -5.10 25.78
CA GLU A 45 -4.06 -4.78 25.92
C GLU A 45 -3.17 -5.66 25.02
N ASP A 46 -3.47 -6.95 24.90
CA ASP A 46 -2.67 -7.89 24.12
C ASP A 46 -2.80 -7.62 22.62
N MET A 47 -4.02 -7.36 22.14
CA MET A 47 -4.28 -7.00 20.75
C MET A 47 -3.70 -5.62 20.42
N GLN A 48 -3.81 -4.65 21.32
CA GLN A 48 -3.22 -3.32 21.14
C GLN A 48 -1.68 -3.42 21.01
N ASP A 49 -1.02 -4.23 21.84
CA ASP A 49 0.42 -4.44 21.76
C ASP A 49 0.84 -5.14 20.46
N ALA A 50 0.09 -6.17 20.04
CA ALA A 50 0.32 -6.86 18.78
C ALA A 50 0.15 -5.94 17.56
N LEU A 51 -0.90 -5.12 17.54
CA LEU A 51 -1.13 -4.15 16.47
C LEU A 51 -0.05 -3.08 16.45
N THR A 52 0.36 -2.57 17.61
CA THR A 52 1.43 -1.56 17.73
C THR A 52 2.74 -2.09 17.15
N GLU A 53 3.13 -3.31 17.54
CA GLU A 53 4.35 -3.94 17.02
C GLU A 53 4.24 -4.22 15.51
N GLY A 54 3.10 -4.75 15.07
CA GLY A 54 2.85 -5.07 13.66
C GLY A 54 2.89 -3.82 12.77
N LEU A 55 2.17 -2.77 13.14
CA LEU A 55 2.10 -1.53 12.36
C LEU A 55 3.44 -0.79 12.36
N ALA A 56 4.18 -0.79 13.48
CA ALA A 56 5.54 -0.27 13.51
C ALA A 56 6.45 -1.02 12.52
N GLY A 57 6.39 -2.36 12.49
CA GLY A 57 7.15 -3.19 11.56
C GLY A 57 6.81 -2.93 10.09
N ILE A 58 5.52 -2.77 9.77
CA ILE A 58 5.06 -2.41 8.42
C ILE A 58 5.65 -1.07 7.99
N LEU A 59 5.49 -0.03 8.81
CA LEU A 59 5.91 1.32 8.47
C LEU A 59 7.45 1.45 8.42
N GLU A 60 8.17 0.74 9.30
CA GLU A 60 9.63 0.63 9.22
C GLU A 60 10.06 -0.02 7.90
N SER A 61 9.38 -1.09 7.49
CA SER A 61 9.63 -1.74 6.20
C SER A 61 9.32 -0.80 5.04
N TRP A 62 8.18 -0.11 5.05
CA TRP A 62 7.76 0.79 3.97
C TRP A 62 8.69 1.99 3.83
N THR A 63 9.05 2.65 4.93
CA THR A 63 10.01 3.77 4.92
C THR A 63 11.38 3.36 4.40
N HIS A 64 11.81 2.12 4.68
CA HIS A 64 13.06 1.60 4.14
C HIS A 64 12.94 1.24 2.65
N HIS A 65 11.92 0.49 2.25
CA HIS A 65 11.85 -0.10 0.91
C HIS A 65 11.26 0.85 -0.14
N PHE A 66 10.49 1.85 0.28
CA PHE A 66 9.85 2.88 -0.55
C PHE A 66 10.16 4.28 0.02
N PRO A 67 11.42 4.74 -0.06
CA PRO A 67 11.84 6.01 0.56
C PRO A 67 11.17 7.25 -0.03
N ASN A 68 10.57 7.12 -1.22
CA ASN A 68 9.85 8.20 -1.91
C ASN A 68 8.32 8.08 -1.74
N ASN A 69 7.83 7.19 -0.87
CA ASN A 69 6.40 6.97 -0.67
C ASN A 69 5.71 8.26 -0.18
N LEU A 70 4.57 8.61 -0.79
CA LEU A 70 3.93 9.92 -0.58
C LEU A 70 2.76 9.83 0.39
N PHE A 71 1.93 8.81 0.21
CA PHE A 71 0.71 8.67 0.98
C PHE A 71 0.81 7.53 1.98
N TRP A 72 0.33 7.79 3.20
CA TRP A 72 0.57 6.95 4.38
C TRP A 72 -0.73 6.59 5.12
N ASP A 73 -1.81 6.43 4.35
CA ASP A 73 -3.15 6.12 4.86
C ASP A 73 -3.22 4.66 5.33
N VAL A 74 -3.14 4.44 6.65
CA VAL A 74 -3.07 3.10 7.25
C VAL A 74 -4.29 2.75 8.11
N GLU A 75 -5.31 3.61 8.15
CA GLU A 75 -6.50 3.43 8.98
C GLU A 75 -7.21 2.10 8.70
N LEU A 76 -7.54 1.81 7.43
CA LEU A 76 -8.22 0.57 7.07
C LEU A 76 -7.32 -0.67 7.24
N LEU A 77 -6.02 -0.52 6.99
CA LEU A 77 -5.06 -1.60 7.21
C LEU A 77 -4.98 -1.96 8.70
N ALA A 78 -4.88 -0.97 9.58
CA ALA A 78 -4.87 -1.17 11.01
C ALA A 78 -6.18 -1.81 11.51
N GLU A 79 -7.34 -1.34 11.02
CA GLU A 79 -8.64 -1.96 11.32
C GLU A 79 -8.73 -3.41 10.83
N SER A 80 -8.16 -3.71 9.65
CA SER A 80 -8.11 -5.09 9.15
C SER A 80 -7.24 -5.99 10.03
N LEU A 81 -6.09 -5.49 10.49
CA LEU A 81 -5.18 -6.23 11.36
C LEU A 81 -5.79 -6.44 12.75
N SER A 82 -6.49 -5.45 13.29
CA SER A 82 -7.12 -5.53 14.60
C SER A 82 -8.30 -6.51 14.67
N ARG A 83 -8.87 -6.88 13.52
CA ARG A 83 -9.92 -7.91 13.38
C ARG A 83 -9.37 -9.33 13.27
N ALA A 84 -8.06 -9.54 13.34
CA ALA A 84 -7.48 -10.88 13.38
C ALA A 84 -8.01 -11.67 14.60
N GLY A 85 -8.10 -13.00 14.48
CA GLY A 85 -8.66 -13.86 15.52
C GLY A 85 -7.80 -13.95 16.78
N SER A 86 -6.54 -13.50 16.73
CA SER A 86 -5.65 -13.41 17.87
C SER A 86 -4.52 -12.39 17.68
N PRO A 87 -3.86 -11.94 18.77
CA PRO A 87 -2.65 -11.11 18.69
C PRO A 87 -1.54 -11.73 17.81
N ALA A 88 -1.38 -13.06 17.84
CA ALA A 88 -0.39 -13.77 17.04
C ALA A 88 -0.73 -13.76 15.53
N GLU A 89 -2.02 -13.87 15.19
CA GLU A 89 -2.48 -13.74 13.80
C GLU A 89 -2.31 -12.31 13.29
N CYS A 90 -2.58 -11.30 14.11
CA CYS A 90 -2.30 -9.90 13.80
C CYS A 90 -0.83 -9.71 13.43
N GLN A 91 0.09 -10.17 14.30
CA GLN A 91 1.53 -10.08 14.06
C GLN A 91 1.99 -10.86 12.82
N THR A 92 1.45 -12.05 12.61
CA THR A 92 1.76 -12.86 11.42
C THR A 92 1.35 -12.12 10.15
N THR A 93 0.14 -11.58 10.12
CA THR A 93 -0.39 -10.82 8.98
C THR A 93 0.45 -9.57 8.72
N ALA A 94 0.77 -8.82 9.77
CA ALA A 94 1.60 -7.63 9.67
C ALA A 94 3.01 -7.95 9.14
N GLY A 95 3.59 -9.07 9.60
CA GLY A 95 4.88 -9.57 9.10
C GLY A 95 4.86 -9.85 7.59
N ARG A 96 3.78 -10.49 7.09
CA ARG A 96 3.61 -10.73 5.65
C ARG A 96 3.53 -9.43 4.86
N VAL A 97 2.76 -8.44 5.34
CA VAL A 97 2.69 -7.10 4.71
C VAL A 97 4.06 -6.41 4.69
N ALA A 98 4.83 -6.52 5.77
CA ALA A 98 6.18 -5.98 5.85
C ALA A 98 7.17 -6.70 4.90
N ASP A 99 7.06 -8.01 4.73
CA ASP A 99 7.92 -8.79 3.82
C ASP A 99 7.57 -8.55 2.33
N LEU A 100 6.29 -8.33 2.01
CA LEU A 100 5.88 -7.89 0.68
C LEU A 100 6.58 -6.59 0.28
N ALA A 101 6.68 -5.62 1.20
CA ALA A 101 7.39 -4.38 0.95
C ALA A 101 8.87 -4.60 0.62
N ARG A 102 9.54 -5.53 1.32
CA ARG A 102 10.93 -5.91 1.01
C ARG A 102 11.06 -6.41 -0.43
N GLY A 103 10.16 -7.30 -0.84
CA GLY A 103 10.31 -7.96 -2.12
C GLY A 103 9.84 -7.12 -3.32
N PHE A 104 8.87 -6.22 -3.16
CA PHE A 104 8.44 -5.30 -4.22
C PHE A 104 9.26 -4.00 -4.31
N GLY A 105 9.80 -3.53 -3.19
CA GLY A 105 10.52 -2.26 -3.12
C GLY A 105 11.97 -2.34 -3.59
N ARG A 106 12.79 -1.40 -3.11
CA ARG A 106 14.16 -1.19 -3.62
C ARG A 106 15.16 -2.32 -3.37
N SER A 107 14.82 -3.33 -2.57
CA SER A 107 15.76 -4.39 -2.13
C SER A 107 15.83 -5.59 -3.07
N THR A 108 15.00 -5.63 -4.12
CA THR A 108 15.05 -6.66 -5.15
C THR A 108 15.21 -6.04 -6.53
N LYS A 109 15.13 -6.85 -7.60
CA LYS A 109 15.12 -6.36 -8.99
C LYS A 109 13.78 -5.75 -9.40
N ILE A 110 12.72 -5.90 -8.59
CA ILE A 110 11.39 -5.34 -8.87
C ILE A 110 11.45 -3.81 -8.77
N ARG A 111 11.91 -3.26 -7.63
CA ARG A 111 12.15 -1.82 -7.40
C ARG A 111 10.99 -0.91 -7.76
N PHE A 112 9.77 -1.28 -7.36
CA PHE A 112 8.67 -0.30 -7.38
C PHE A 112 8.93 0.82 -6.38
N GLN A 113 8.42 2.01 -6.70
CA GLN A 113 8.75 3.22 -5.97
C GLN A 113 7.78 3.53 -4.82
N TYR A 114 6.56 2.99 -4.88
CA TYR A 114 5.46 3.34 -3.97
C TYR A 114 4.67 2.10 -3.55
N VAL A 115 4.08 2.13 -2.35
CA VAL A 115 3.17 1.08 -1.86
C VAL A 115 1.74 1.23 -2.38
N HIS A 116 1.46 2.33 -3.08
CA HIS A 116 0.12 2.83 -3.37
C HIS A 116 -0.77 1.81 -4.11
N ASP A 117 -0.21 0.99 -5.01
CA ASP A 117 -1.00 0.00 -5.77
C ASP A 117 -1.53 -1.12 -4.87
N PHE A 118 -0.79 -1.47 -3.82
CA PHE A 118 -1.23 -2.37 -2.75
C PHE A 118 -2.19 -1.67 -1.80
N LEU A 119 -1.76 -0.53 -1.22
CA LEU A 119 -2.50 0.16 -0.15
C LEU A 119 -3.88 0.63 -0.60
N TYR A 120 -3.98 1.17 -1.81
CA TYR A 120 -5.22 1.67 -2.39
C TYR A 120 -5.97 0.63 -3.23
N GLY A 121 -5.53 -0.64 -3.17
CA GLY A 121 -6.27 -1.78 -3.68
C GLY A 121 -6.35 -1.86 -5.22
N PHE A 122 -5.45 -1.22 -5.96
CA PHE A 122 -5.39 -1.39 -7.42
C PHE A 122 -5.01 -2.82 -7.80
N ASP A 123 -4.08 -3.43 -7.07
CA ASP A 123 -3.72 -4.83 -7.27
C ASP A 123 -4.83 -5.78 -6.79
N TRP A 124 -5.46 -5.46 -5.65
CA TRP A 124 -6.58 -6.23 -5.11
C TRP A 124 -7.77 -6.24 -6.07
N ALA A 125 -8.23 -5.07 -6.52
CA ALA A 125 -9.36 -4.97 -7.43
C ALA A 125 -9.11 -5.72 -8.74
N ARG A 126 -7.88 -5.63 -9.29
CA ARG A 126 -7.49 -6.39 -10.49
C ARG A 126 -7.50 -7.90 -10.24
N TRP A 127 -7.09 -8.33 -9.05
CA TRP A 127 -7.06 -9.74 -8.67
C TRP A 127 -8.47 -10.31 -8.48
N VAL A 128 -9.36 -9.59 -7.80
CA VAL A 128 -10.78 -9.99 -7.64
C VAL A 128 -11.48 -10.03 -8.99
N ALA A 129 -11.32 -8.98 -9.82
CA ALA A 129 -11.97 -8.90 -11.13
C ALA A 129 -11.62 -10.03 -12.11
N ARG A 130 -10.51 -10.77 -11.90
CA ARG A 130 -10.14 -11.92 -12.72
C ARG A 130 -10.95 -13.18 -12.42
N ASP A 131 -11.55 -13.25 -11.23
CA ASP A 131 -12.29 -14.42 -10.76
C ASP A 131 -13.26 -13.99 -9.64
N PRO A 132 -14.31 -13.21 -9.99
CA PRO A 132 -15.17 -12.59 -8.98
C PRO A 132 -15.92 -13.59 -8.12
N GLU A 133 -16.34 -14.72 -8.72
CA GLU A 133 -17.16 -15.73 -8.04
C GLU A 133 -16.47 -16.29 -6.79
N GLU A 134 -15.15 -16.48 -6.86
CA GLU A 134 -14.34 -17.01 -5.76
C GLU A 134 -13.76 -15.91 -4.84
N ARG A 135 -13.70 -14.65 -5.31
CA ARG A 135 -12.88 -13.61 -4.66
C ARG A 135 -13.64 -12.37 -4.16
N ASP A 136 -14.91 -12.20 -4.51
CA ASP A 136 -15.73 -11.05 -4.10
C ASP A 136 -15.77 -10.85 -2.57
N GLY A 137 -15.74 -11.95 -1.81
CA GLY A 137 -15.74 -11.92 -0.35
C GLY A 137 -14.39 -11.70 0.33
N VAL A 138 -13.30 -11.56 -0.42
CA VAL A 138 -11.95 -11.44 0.16
C VAL A 138 -11.52 -9.98 0.26
N GLY A 139 -11.23 -9.50 1.47
CA GLY A 139 -10.74 -8.14 1.71
C GLY A 139 -9.32 -7.85 1.19
N PRO A 140 -8.95 -6.56 1.02
CA PRO A 140 -7.69 -6.13 0.42
C PRO A 140 -6.43 -6.41 1.25
N PHE A 141 -6.58 -6.82 2.51
CA PHE A 141 -5.47 -7.14 3.42
C PHE A 141 -5.58 -8.55 4.00
N GLU A 142 -6.46 -9.39 3.45
CA GLU A 142 -6.69 -10.75 3.94
C GLU A 142 -5.65 -11.76 3.43
N GLN A 143 -5.52 -12.87 4.16
CA GLN A 143 -4.48 -13.89 3.94
C GLN A 143 -4.44 -14.44 2.51
N CYS A 144 -5.60 -14.64 1.89
CA CYS A 144 -5.73 -15.17 0.53
C CYS A 144 -5.11 -14.22 -0.49
N PHE A 145 -5.37 -12.91 -0.36
CA PHE A 145 -4.79 -11.92 -1.26
C PHE A 145 -3.29 -11.70 -0.98
N LEU A 146 -2.87 -11.69 0.29
CA LEU A 146 -1.43 -11.61 0.62
C LEU A 146 -0.64 -12.80 0.04
N ALA A 147 -1.21 -14.01 0.07
CA ALA A 147 -0.61 -15.20 -0.54
C ALA A 147 -0.48 -15.05 -2.07
N HIS A 148 -1.49 -14.46 -2.71
CA HIS A 148 -1.41 -14.14 -4.13
C HIS A 148 -0.25 -13.17 -4.44
N LEU A 149 -0.07 -12.13 -3.63
CA LEU A 149 1.01 -11.16 -3.82
C LEU A 149 2.40 -11.77 -3.63
N GLU A 150 2.56 -12.69 -2.69
CA GLU A 150 3.80 -13.45 -2.50
C GLU A 150 4.15 -14.28 -3.73
N LEU A 151 3.19 -15.00 -4.32
CA LEU A 151 3.39 -15.71 -5.58
C LEU A 151 3.71 -14.75 -6.72
N ARG A 152 2.98 -13.63 -6.80
CA ARG A 152 3.18 -12.62 -7.85
C ARG A 152 4.58 -11.99 -7.79
N GLN A 153 5.14 -11.86 -6.61
CA GLN A 153 6.51 -11.38 -6.42
C GLN A 153 7.53 -12.34 -7.05
N VAL A 154 7.38 -13.65 -6.85
CA VAL A 154 8.24 -14.67 -7.46
C VAL A 154 8.14 -14.61 -8.99
N GLU A 155 6.91 -14.61 -9.52
CA GLU A 155 6.66 -14.50 -10.96
C GLU A 155 7.31 -13.25 -11.58
N LEU A 156 7.25 -12.11 -10.89
CA LEU A 156 7.86 -10.87 -11.38
C LEU A 156 9.39 -10.97 -11.43
N LEU A 157 10.02 -11.61 -10.44
CA LEU A 157 11.46 -11.81 -10.46
C LEU A 157 11.87 -12.70 -11.65
N GLU A 158 11.11 -13.76 -11.93
CA GLU A 158 11.34 -14.62 -13.10
C GLU A 158 11.18 -13.86 -14.42
N LEU A 159 10.11 -13.07 -14.57
CA LEU A 159 9.89 -12.23 -15.75
C LEU A 159 11.05 -11.25 -15.97
N ILE A 160 11.56 -10.64 -14.89
CA ILE A 160 12.70 -9.73 -14.95
C ILE A 160 13.99 -10.47 -15.31
N ASP A 161 14.18 -11.69 -14.79
CA ASP A 161 15.34 -12.50 -15.11
C ASP A 161 15.31 -13.02 -16.54
N HIS A 162 14.15 -13.13 -17.16
CA HIS A 162 13.99 -13.42 -18.59
C HIS A 162 13.95 -12.18 -19.49
N ASP A 163 14.11 -10.97 -18.93
CA ASP A 163 14.07 -9.72 -19.68
C ASP A 163 12.76 -9.52 -20.47
N ASP A 164 11.64 -9.83 -19.82
CA ASP A 164 10.29 -9.70 -20.38
C ASP A 164 10.02 -8.29 -20.94
N GLN A 165 9.23 -8.19 -22.02
CA GLN A 165 8.94 -6.91 -22.68
C GLN A 165 8.31 -5.86 -21.76
N LYS A 166 7.43 -6.29 -20.85
CA LYS A 166 6.77 -5.41 -19.87
C LYS A 166 7.63 -5.21 -18.63
N TYR A 167 8.44 -6.22 -18.28
CA TYR A 167 9.31 -6.21 -17.12
C TYR A 167 10.79 -6.39 -17.48
N PRO A 168 11.41 -5.50 -18.28
CA PRO A 168 12.80 -5.67 -18.70
C PRO A 168 13.76 -5.47 -17.52
N ARG A 169 15.00 -5.93 -17.64
CA ARG A 169 16.05 -5.61 -16.66
C ARG A 169 16.31 -4.11 -16.67
N LEU A 170 16.41 -3.53 -15.48
CA LEU A 170 16.67 -2.11 -15.35
C LEU A 170 18.15 -1.82 -15.53
N VAL A 171 18.46 -0.73 -16.25
CA VAL A 171 19.81 -0.18 -16.35
C VAL A 171 19.95 0.96 -15.34
N GLY A 172 20.85 0.80 -14.37
CA GLY A 172 21.15 1.84 -13.36
C GLY A 172 20.23 1.87 -12.13
N PRO A 173 20.25 2.97 -11.34
CA PRO A 173 19.59 3.05 -10.03
C PRO A 173 18.09 3.40 -10.08
N GLY A 174 17.48 3.44 -11.27
CA GLY A 174 16.09 3.86 -11.45
C GLY A 174 15.05 2.91 -10.86
N HIS A 175 13.82 3.41 -10.72
CA HIS A 175 12.65 2.64 -10.32
C HIS A 175 11.96 2.03 -11.54
N ARG A 176 11.22 0.93 -11.32
CA ARG A 176 10.41 0.32 -12.37
C ARG A 176 9.06 1.03 -12.48
N ASN A 177 8.70 1.40 -13.71
CA ASN A 177 7.37 1.91 -14.03
C ASN A 177 6.74 1.05 -15.15
N PRO A 178 5.83 0.11 -14.82
CA PRO A 178 5.16 -0.72 -15.83
C PRO A 178 3.93 -0.03 -16.46
N PHE A 179 3.67 1.24 -16.14
CA PHE A 179 2.49 1.98 -16.56
C PHE A 179 2.80 2.94 -17.70
N GLY A 180 1.79 3.24 -18.52
CA GLY A 180 1.87 4.22 -19.62
C GLY A 180 1.79 5.69 -19.18
N PHE A 181 2.04 5.99 -17.91
CA PHE A 181 1.99 7.34 -17.36
C PHE A 181 3.15 7.60 -16.39
N ALA A 182 3.51 8.87 -16.23
CA ALA A 182 4.60 9.33 -15.39
C ALA A 182 4.33 9.05 -13.91
N ARG A 183 5.39 8.66 -13.20
CA ARG A 183 5.36 8.33 -11.77
C ARG A 183 6.49 8.99 -10.98
N ASP A 184 6.97 10.13 -11.46
CA ASP A 184 7.75 11.00 -10.57
C ASP A 184 6.83 11.53 -9.45
N PRO A 185 7.39 12.03 -8.33
CA PRO A 185 6.60 12.42 -7.17
C PRO A 185 5.47 13.42 -7.45
N ALA A 186 5.67 14.38 -8.35
CA ALA A 186 4.65 15.37 -8.67
C ALA A 186 3.50 14.75 -9.46
N SER A 187 3.83 13.97 -10.50
CA SER A 187 2.85 13.24 -11.31
C SER A 187 2.06 12.23 -10.47
N GLU A 188 2.74 11.49 -9.59
CA GLU A 188 2.13 10.52 -8.69
C GLU A 188 1.11 11.17 -7.74
N ALA A 189 1.50 12.31 -7.14
CA ALA A 189 0.62 13.07 -6.25
C ALA A 189 -0.59 13.61 -7.00
N GLN A 190 -0.37 14.25 -8.16
CA GLN A 190 -1.42 14.83 -8.98
C GLN A 190 -2.45 13.77 -9.40
N LEU A 191 -2.00 12.61 -9.85
CA LEU A 191 -2.88 11.52 -10.27
C LEU A 191 -3.70 10.97 -9.11
N HIS A 192 -3.08 10.61 -7.99
CA HIS A 192 -3.80 9.96 -6.89
C HIS A 192 -4.78 10.90 -6.19
N LEU A 193 -4.45 12.18 -6.03
CA LEU A 193 -5.39 13.17 -5.49
C LEU A 193 -6.59 13.35 -6.43
N ALA A 194 -6.37 13.37 -7.73
CA ALA A 194 -7.46 13.43 -8.71
C ALA A 194 -8.32 12.16 -8.70
N LEU A 195 -7.71 10.97 -8.55
CA LEU A 195 -8.44 9.70 -8.39
C LEU A 195 -9.30 9.71 -7.14
N ALA A 196 -8.76 10.13 -6.00
CA ALA A 196 -9.48 10.20 -4.74
C ALA A 196 -10.67 11.16 -4.85
N LYS A 197 -10.46 12.35 -5.42
CA LYS A 197 -11.52 13.34 -5.68
C LYS A 197 -12.63 12.81 -6.59
N ALA A 198 -12.29 11.97 -7.57
CA ALA A 198 -13.25 11.36 -8.49
C ALA A 198 -13.86 10.04 -7.95
N SER A 199 -13.54 9.63 -6.72
CA SER A 199 -13.91 8.33 -6.17
C SER A 199 -13.51 7.17 -7.09
N LEU A 200 -12.30 7.25 -7.65
CA LEU A 200 -11.68 6.27 -8.55
C LEU A 200 -10.55 5.50 -7.86
N VAL A 201 -10.55 5.49 -6.53
CA VAL A 201 -9.65 4.68 -5.73
C VAL A 201 -10.41 3.43 -5.27
N PRO A 202 -9.90 2.22 -5.55
CA PRO A 202 -10.59 0.98 -5.17
C PRO A 202 -10.85 0.84 -3.67
N VAL A 203 -9.85 1.23 -2.87
CA VAL A 203 -9.87 1.09 -1.41
C VAL A 203 -9.61 2.44 -0.74
N GLU A 204 -10.57 2.89 0.07
CA GLU A 204 -10.48 4.11 0.87
C GLU A 204 -9.64 3.86 2.14
N ALA A 205 -8.33 3.62 1.96
CA ALA A 205 -7.43 3.20 3.04
C ALA A 205 -7.33 4.21 4.20
N TRP A 206 -7.70 5.47 3.95
CA TRP A 206 -7.62 6.61 4.86
C TRP A 206 -8.76 6.71 5.89
N SER A 207 -9.70 5.75 5.87
CA SER A 207 -10.84 5.73 6.78
C SER A 207 -10.99 4.37 7.46
N PHE A 208 -11.32 4.39 8.75
CA PHE A 208 -11.92 3.23 9.41
C PHE A 208 -13.25 2.90 8.71
N GLY A 209 -13.54 1.62 8.51
CA GLY A 209 -14.67 1.19 7.68
C GLY A 209 -14.64 1.69 6.23
N GLY A 210 -13.46 2.10 5.74
CA GLY A 210 -13.28 2.58 4.38
C GLY A 210 -13.80 1.59 3.34
N ARG A 211 -14.44 2.10 2.30
CA ARG A 211 -15.03 1.25 1.26
C ARG A 211 -13.94 0.58 0.42
N ALA A 212 -14.16 -0.70 0.10
CA ALA A 212 -13.37 -1.47 -0.86
C ALA A 212 -14.28 -1.94 -2.00
N THR A 213 -13.94 -1.59 -3.25
CA THR A 213 -14.71 -1.96 -4.45
C THR A 213 -13.79 -2.42 -5.57
N TRP A 214 -14.22 -3.41 -6.35
CA TRP A 214 -13.47 -3.97 -7.47
C TRP A 214 -14.27 -3.99 -8.78
N ASP A 215 -15.58 -3.74 -8.72
CA ASP A 215 -16.57 -3.87 -9.79
C ASP A 215 -16.44 -2.80 -10.91
N ARG A 216 -15.37 -2.01 -10.88
CA ARG A 216 -15.07 -0.96 -11.86
C ARG A 216 -13.73 -1.22 -12.52
N PRO A 217 -13.53 -0.80 -13.77
CA PRO A 217 -12.27 -0.97 -14.48
C PRO A 217 -11.22 0.07 -14.02
N PHE A 218 -10.84 0.04 -12.74
CA PHE A 218 -9.97 1.04 -12.10
C PHE A 218 -8.63 1.25 -12.83
N ALA A 219 -8.04 0.20 -13.39
CA ALA A 219 -6.81 0.32 -14.17
C ALA A 219 -7.02 1.22 -15.41
N ARG A 220 -8.10 1.01 -16.16
CA ARG A 220 -8.44 1.81 -17.33
C ARG A 220 -8.81 3.24 -16.94
N LEU A 221 -9.62 3.41 -15.90
CA LEU A 221 -10.04 4.73 -15.42
C LEU A 221 -8.84 5.56 -14.92
N ARG A 222 -7.86 4.91 -14.30
CA ARG A 222 -6.60 5.53 -13.89
C ARG A 222 -5.75 5.97 -15.08
N GLU A 223 -5.67 5.15 -16.12
CA GLU A 223 -4.94 5.51 -17.35
C GLU A 223 -5.63 6.65 -18.12
N GLU A 224 -6.97 6.64 -18.20
CA GLU A 224 -7.76 7.71 -18.82
C GLU A 224 -7.55 9.04 -18.08
N LEU A 225 -7.66 9.03 -16.74
CA LEU A 225 -7.43 10.23 -15.95
C LEU A 225 -5.97 10.72 -16.03
N ALA A 226 -5.00 9.80 -16.08
CA ALA A 226 -3.60 10.19 -16.27
C ALA A 226 -3.39 10.90 -17.62
N LYS A 227 -4.07 10.47 -18.69
CA LYS A 227 -4.03 11.14 -19.99
C LYS A 227 -4.67 12.53 -19.93
N ASP A 228 -5.83 12.66 -19.29
CA ASP A 228 -6.52 13.94 -19.14
C ASP A 228 -5.70 14.96 -18.34
N LEU A 229 -4.87 14.48 -17.41
CA LEU A 229 -3.93 15.29 -16.62
C LEU A 229 -2.61 15.60 -17.35
N GLY A 230 -2.42 15.09 -18.57
CA GLY A 230 -1.19 15.28 -19.34
C GLY A 230 0.01 14.47 -18.83
N LEU A 231 -0.24 13.39 -18.09
CA LEU A 231 0.78 12.54 -17.47
C LEU A 231 1.19 11.34 -18.33
N GLY A 232 0.69 11.23 -19.57
CA GLY A 232 1.04 10.12 -20.46
C GLY A 232 2.54 10.05 -20.74
N CYS A 233 3.11 8.85 -20.66
CA CYS A 233 4.47 8.61 -21.16
C CYS A 233 4.43 8.54 -22.70
N PRO A 234 5.44 9.11 -23.40
CA PRO A 234 5.58 8.98 -24.85
C PRO A 234 5.80 7.54 -25.29
#